data_AF-A0A1Z8WUP3-F1
#
_entry.id   AF-A0A1Z8WUP3-F1
#
_cell.length_a   1.000
_cell.length_b   1.000
_cell.length_c   1.000
_cell.angle_alpha   90.00
_cell.angle_beta   90.00
_cell.angle_gamma   90.00
#
_symmetry.space_group_name_H-M   'P 1'
#
loop_
_entity.id
_entity.type
_entity.pdbx_description
1 polymer ?
#
loop_
_entity_poly.entity_id
_entity_poly.type
_entity_poly.pdbx_seq_one_letter_code
_entity_poly.pdbx_strand_id
1 'polypeptide(L)' 'MIKVGDKVSLFHNIGKEGKVINLIPIKTTTYFTGGSATNSWRILIEWNDGSKTEENIGDVMRVE' A
#
# COMPACT_ATOMS: atom_id res chain seq x y z
N MET A 1 -8.83 0.03 -7.28
CA MET A 1 -7.48 0.59 -7.50
C MET A 1 -7.29 1.72 -6.50
N ILE A 2 -6.35 1.59 -5.57
CA ILE A 2 -6.08 2.58 -4.52
C ILE A 2 -5.25 3.73 -5.11
N LYS A 3 -5.63 4.97 -4.81
CA LYS A 3 -4.97 6.19 -5.27
C LYS A 3 -4.56 7.08 -4.09
N VAL A 4 -3.65 8.03 -4.35
CA VAL A 4 -3.37 9.11 -3.40
C VAL A 4 -4.66 9.87 -3.10
N GLY A 5 -4.95 10.06 -1.82
CA GLY A 5 -6.17 10.68 -1.33
C GLY A 5 -7.25 9.71 -0.89
N ASP A 6 -7.17 8.43 -1.28
CA ASP A 6 -8.13 7.41 -0.83
C ASP A 6 -7.97 7.14 0.67
N LYS A 7 -9.08 6.85 1.33
CA LYS A 7 -9.08 6.30 2.69
C LYS A 7 -8.89 4.80 2.62
N VAL A 8 -7.97 4.30 3.43
CA VAL A 8 -7.60 2.89 3.50
C VAL A 8 -7.60 2.40 4.94
N SER A 9 -7.89 1.12 5.11
CA SER A 9 -7.79 0.40 6.38
C SER A 9 -6.88 -0.82 6.20
N LEU A 10 -6.15 -1.19 7.25
CA LEU A 10 -5.31 -2.39 7.23
C LEU A 10 -6.19 -3.64 7.21
N PHE A 11 -5.92 -4.54 6.28
CA PHE A 11 -6.62 -5.82 6.21
C PHE A 11 -6.44 -6.64 7.49
N HIS A 12 -5.23 -6.61 8.06
CA HIS A 12 -4.88 -7.35 9.28
C HIS A 12 -5.21 -6.59 10.58
N ASN A 13 -5.69 -5.35 10.50
CA ASN A 13 -6.06 -4.54 11.66
C ASN A 13 -7.25 -3.64 11.32
N ILE A 14 -8.44 -4.26 11.30
CA ILE A 14 -9.71 -3.71 10.82
C ILE A 14 -10.18 -2.42 11.54
N GLY A 15 -9.49 -1.94 12.57
CA GLY A 15 -9.79 -0.66 13.22
C GLY A 15 -8.85 0.50 12.86
N LYS A 16 -7.76 0.25 12.13
CA LYS A 16 -6.75 1.28 11.83
C LYS A 16 -6.99 1.85 10.43
N GLU A 17 -7.63 3.01 10.40
CA GLU A 17 -7.93 3.77 9.18
C GLU A 17 -6.96 4.94 9.00
N GLY A 18 -6.66 5.24 7.75
CA GLY A 18 -5.77 6.33 7.36
C GLY A 18 -6.00 6.78 5.93
N LYS A 19 -5.22 7.77 5.51
CA LYS A 19 -5.29 8.35 4.17
C LYS A 19 -4.00 8.08 3.42
N VAL A 20 -4.12 7.65 2.17
CA VAL A 20 -2.96 7.48 1.30
C VAL A 20 -2.42 8.84 0.90
N ILE A 21 -1.16 9.12 1.26
CA ILE A 21 -0.49 10.37 0.93
C ILE A 21 0.53 10.21 -0.20
N ASN A 22 1.01 8.99 -0.46
CA ASN A 22 1.93 8.74 -1.57
C ASN A 22 1.87 7.29 -2.08
N LEU A 23 2.31 7.07 -3.32
CA LEU A 23 2.47 5.76 -3.96
C LEU A 23 3.94 5.58 -4.35
N ILE A 24 4.57 4.53 -3.85
CA ILE A 24 5.98 4.23 -4.08
C ILE A 24 6.07 2.96 -4.93
N PRO A 25 6.55 3.05 -6.19
CA PRO A 25 6.77 1.86 -7.00
C PRO A 25 7.94 1.06 -6.43
N ILE A 26 7.74 -0.22 -6.13
CA ILE A 26 8.85 -1.11 -5.79
C ILE A 26 9.48 -1.53 -7.11
N LYS A 27 10.72 -1.09 -7.38
CA LYS A 27 11.49 -1.58 -8.51
C LYS A 27 11.85 -3.04 -8.26
N THR A 28 11.13 -3.95 -8.92
CA THR A 28 11.47 -5.38 -8.91
C THR A 28 12.73 -5.60 -9.75
N THR A 29 13.83 -5.98 -9.09
CA THR A 29 15.06 -6.41 -9.77
C THR A 29 14.79 -7.74 -10.48
N THR A 30 14.54 -7.69 -11.78
CA THR A 30 14.16 -8.86 -12.58
C THR A 30 15.40 -9.54 -13.18
N TYR A 31 15.79 -10.69 -12.64
CA TYR A 31 16.70 -11.64 -13.30
C TYR A 31 16.35 -13.08 -12.94
N PHE A 32 15.49 -13.75 -13.72
CA PHE A 32 15.49 -15.22 -13.82
C PHE A 32 14.67 -15.75 -15.01
N THR A 33 15.20 -16.79 -15.65
CA THR A 33 14.57 -17.57 -16.72
C THR A 33 13.40 -18.39 -16.16
N GLY A 34 12.16 -18.01 -16.48
CA GLY A 34 10.96 -18.81 -16.21
C GLY A 34 10.07 -18.41 -15.01
N GLY A 35 10.26 -17.26 -14.38
CA GLY A 35 9.46 -16.83 -13.22
C GLY A 35 8.50 -15.66 -13.49
N SER A 36 7.35 -15.65 -12.81
CA SER A 36 6.39 -14.53 -12.81
C SER A 36 6.93 -13.34 -12.01
N ALA A 37 6.90 -12.15 -12.60
CA ALA A 37 7.26 -10.90 -11.93
C ALA A 37 5.99 -10.14 -11.52
N THR A 38 5.78 -9.95 -10.23
CA THR A 38 4.71 -9.08 -9.73
C THR A 38 5.27 -7.66 -9.55
N ASN A 39 4.66 -6.69 -10.21
CA ASN A 39 4.91 -5.27 -9.96
C ASN A 39 4.20 -4.89 -8.66
N SER A 40 4.92 -4.96 -7.53
CA SER A 40 4.36 -4.58 -6.23
C SER A 40 4.47 -3.07 -6.02
N TRP A 41 3.40 -2.47 -5.50
CA TRP A 41 3.38 -1.06 -5.10
C TRP A 41 3.33 -0.96 -3.58
N ARG A 42 4.12 -0.05 -3.02
CA ARG A 42 3.98 0.40 -1.63
C ARG A 42 3.16 1.68 -1.60
N ILE A 43 2.42 1.88 -0.54
CA ILE A 43 1.66 3.09 -0.29
C ILE A 43 2.09 3.68 1.04
N LEU A 44 2.25 5.00 1.08
CA LEU A 44 2.50 5.74 2.30
C LEU A 44 1.17 6.22 2.85
N ILE A 45 0.85 5.80 4.06
CA ILE A 45 -0.42 6.09 4.72
C ILE A 45 -0.15 6.99 5.91
N GLU A 46 -0.91 8.08 6.00
CA GLU A 46 -1.01 8.89 7.21
C GLU A 46 -2.23 8.42 7.99
N TRP A 47 -1.98 7.89 9.18
CA TRP A 47 -3.01 7.34 10.06
C TRP A 47 -3.66 8.45 10.89
N ASN A 48 -4.88 8.19 11.39
CA ASN A 48 -5.60 9.16 12.23
C ASN A 48 -4.89 9.48 13.55
N ASP A 49 -3.95 8.64 14.00
CA ASP A 49 -3.08 8.89 15.16
C ASP A 49 -1.89 9.82 14.84
N GLY A 50 -1.77 10.27 13.58
CA GLY A 50 -0.68 11.11 13.08
C GLY A 50 0.58 10.34 12.68
N SER A 51 0.61 9.02 12.86
CA SER A 51 1.73 8.18 12.43
C SER A 51 1.73 7.95 10.91
N LYS A 52 2.91 7.69 10.34
CA LYS A 52 3.08 7.40 8.92
C LYS A 52 3.72 6.04 8.76
N THR A 53 3.12 5.16 7.97
CA THR A 53 3.73 3.86 7.63
C THR A 53 3.66 3.59 6.15
N GLU A 54 4.64 2.81 5.68
CA GLU A 54 4.68 2.27 4.33
C GLU A 54 4.12 0.86 4.35
N GLU A 55 3.02 0.65 3.64
CA GLU A 55 2.36 -0.66 3.56
C GLU A 55 2.32 -1.15 2.12
N ASN A 56 2.23 -2.46 1.92
CA ASN A 56 1.96 -2.96 0.57
C ASN A 56 0.53 -2.63 0.19
N ILE A 57 0.33 -2.25 -1.08
CA ILE A 57 -1.00 -1.96 -1.62
C ILE A 57 -1.97 -3.17 -1.54
N GLY A 58 -1.43 -4.38 -1.40
CA GLY A 58 -2.22 -5.62 -1.26
C GLY A 58 -2.67 -5.90 0.17
N ASP A 59 -2.02 -5.30 1.17
CA ASP A 59 -2.31 -5.51 2.60
C ASP A 59 -3.34 -4.50 3.15
N VAL A 60 -3.83 -3.62 2.28
CA VAL A 60 -4.76 -2.55 2.60
C VAL A 60 -6.03 -2.65 1.79
N MET A 61 -7.14 -2.29 2.43
CA MET A 61 -8.46 -2.22 1.82
C MET A 61 -8.91 -0.77 1.72
N ARG A 62 -9.46 -0.39 0.57
CA ARG A 62 -10.11 0.91 0.41
C ARG A 62 -11.43 0.91 1.16
N VAL A 63 -11.68 1.96 1.95
CA VAL A 63 -12.89 2.07 2.78
C VAL A 63 -13.92 3.05 2.18
N GLU A 64 -13.47 4.07 1.44
CA GLU A 64 -14.32 5.03 0.68
C GLU A 64 -13.61 5.52 -0.59
#